data_AF-A0A1I6S8Q5-F1
#
_entry.id   AF-A0A1I6S8Q5-F1
#
_cell.length_a   1.000
_cell.length_b   1.000
_cell.length_c   1.000
_cell.angle_alpha   90.00
_cell.angle_beta   90.00
_cell.angle_gamma   90.00
#
_symmetry.space_group_name_H-M   'P 1'
#
loop_
_entity.id
_entity.type
_entity.pdbx_description
1 polymer ?
#
loop_
_entity_poly.entity_id
_entity_poly.type
_entity_poly.pdbx_seq_one_letter_code
_entity_poly.pdbx_strand_id
1 'polypeptide(L)'
;MLQRSTNFTTSGIYHLHGSAMIDHTAHAWSLVLKVIQQASSEKDNPQHHNYWCREALIYEAELLSSLPDEIYAPKGYFVEEQKDGTIWIWMEYLEGTPPSSQAQFEYVARLLGRFNAAYLAGSRAESLRGYIP
;
A
#
# COMPACT_ATOMS: atom_id res chain seq x y z
N MET A 1 -5.60 -25.24 2.20
CA MET A 1 -7.01 -24.80 2.06
C MET A 1 -6.97 -23.50 1.28
N LEU A 2 -7.38 -23.52 0.00
CA LEU A 2 -7.28 -22.39 -0.92
C LEU A 2 -8.33 -21.34 -0.55
N GLN A 3 -7.89 -20.18 -0.08
CA GLN A 3 -8.75 -19.02 0.13
C GLN A 3 -9.14 -18.47 -1.26
N ARG A 4 -10.45 -18.44 -1.56
CA ARG A 4 -10.98 -17.87 -2.81
C ARG A 4 -10.51 -16.42 -2.93
N SER A 5 -9.62 -16.12 -3.88
CA SER A 5 -9.13 -14.76 -4.11
C SER A 5 -10.23 -13.91 -4.76
N THR A 6 -10.70 -12.89 -4.05
CA THR A 6 -11.49 -11.79 -4.63
C THR A 6 -10.62 -10.71 -5.27
N ASN A 7 -9.29 -10.87 -5.29
CA ASN A 7 -8.37 -9.85 -5.77
C ASN A 7 -7.91 -10.15 -7.19
N PHE A 8 -8.52 -9.47 -8.14
CA PHE A 8 -8.25 -9.71 -9.55
C PHE A 8 -6.88 -9.15 -10.01
N THR A 9 -6.31 -8.13 -9.33
CA THR A 9 -5.06 -7.47 -9.74
C THR A 9 -3.86 -7.81 -8.83
N THR A 10 -4.03 -8.62 -7.79
CA THR A 10 -2.93 -9.08 -6.92
C THR A 10 -2.66 -10.55 -7.21
N SER A 11 -1.47 -10.84 -7.72
CA SER A 11 -1.02 -12.20 -8.02
C SER A 11 -0.57 -12.93 -6.75
N GLY A 12 0.03 -12.20 -5.80
CA GLY A 12 0.48 -12.78 -4.54
C GLY A 12 0.86 -11.74 -3.49
N ILE A 13 0.86 -12.18 -2.22
CA ILE A 13 1.41 -11.45 -1.08
C ILE A 13 2.30 -12.42 -0.32
N TYR A 14 3.55 -12.05 -0.14
CA TYR A 14 4.58 -12.87 0.50
C TYR A 14 5.13 -12.14 1.72
N HIS A 15 5.21 -12.85 2.84
CA HIS A 15 5.92 -12.38 4.02
C HIS A 15 7.33 -12.95 3.99
N LEU A 16 8.32 -12.07 3.83
CA LEU A 16 9.72 -12.42 3.83
C LEU A 16 10.33 -12.01 5.16
N HIS A 17 11.09 -12.91 5.77
CA HIS A 17 11.76 -12.64 7.03
C HIS A 17 13.07 -13.40 7.12
N GLY A 18 13.98 -12.91 7.94
CA GLY A 18 15.29 -13.52 8.10
C GLY A 18 16.13 -12.82 9.15
N SER A 19 17.43 -13.11 9.13
CA SER A 19 18.43 -12.44 9.94
C SER A 19 19.55 -11.94 9.03
N ALA A 20 20.04 -10.73 9.28
CA ALA A 20 21.17 -10.12 8.59
C ALA A 20 22.28 -9.86 9.59
N MET A 21 23.53 -10.12 9.21
CA MET A 21 24.69 -9.79 10.02
C MET A 21 25.15 -8.37 9.68
N ILE A 22 25.07 -7.45 10.64
CA ILE A 22 25.53 -6.06 10.54
C ILE A 22 26.49 -5.83 11.70
N ASP A 23 27.72 -5.41 11.42
CA ASP A 23 28.77 -5.19 12.43
C ASP A 23 28.92 -6.33 13.45
N HIS A 24 29.00 -7.56 12.94
CA HIS A 24 29.10 -8.80 13.72
C HIS A 24 27.90 -9.09 14.64
N THR A 25 26.81 -8.34 14.52
CA THR A 25 25.57 -8.53 15.26
C THR A 25 24.47 -9.03 14.32
N ALA A 26 23.70 -10.03 14.77
CA ALA A 26 22.57 -10.55 14.02
C ALA A 26 21.32 -9.68 14.25
N HIS A 27 20.75 -9.16 13.17
CA HIS A 27 19.52 -8.37 13.18
C HIS A 27 18.41 -9.11 12.45
N ALA A 28 17.32 -9.40 13.16
CA ALA A 28 16.11 -9.91 12.53
C ALA A 28 15.51 -8.83 11.62
N TRP A 29 15.04 -9.23 10.46
CA TRP A 29 14.35 -8.36 9.51
C TRP A 29 13.11 -9.04 8.97
N SER A 30 12.14 -8.22 8.57
CA SER A 30 10.93 -8.69 7.92
C SER A 30 10.34 -7.63 7.00
N LEU A 31 9.76 -8.07 5.89
CA LEU A 31 9.10 -7.25 4.91
C LEU A 31 7.98 -8.02 4.20
N VAL A 32 7.11 -7.29 3.51
CA VAL A 32 6.07 -7.84 2.65
C VAL A 32 6.46 -7.58 1.19
N LEU A 33 6.36 -8.60 0.36
CA LEU A 33 6.41 -8.47 -1.10
C LEU A 33 5.01 -8.66 -1.65
N LYS A 34 4.45 -7.62 -2.27
CA LYS A 34 3.16 -7.68 -2.95
C LYS A 34 3.37 -7.68 -4.45
N VAL A 35 2.86 -8.71 -5.12
CA VAL A 35 2.94 -8.87 -6.58
C VAL A 35 1.59 -8.50 -7.16
N ILE A 36 1.56 -7.45 -7.98
CA ILE A 36 0.38 -7.02 -8.72
C ILE A 36 0.55 -7.30 -10.20
N GLN A 37 -0.56 -7.56 -10.89
CA GLN A 37 -0.59 -7.87 -12.31
C GLN A 37 -1.88 -7.35 -12.95
N GLN A 38 -1.82 -7.14 -14.26
CA GLN A 38 -3.02 -6.81 -15.02
C GLN A 38 -3.99 -7.99 -15.05
N ALA A 39 -5.21 -7.78 -14.53
CA ALA A 39 -6.25 -8.82 -14.54
C ALA A 39 -7.01 -8.91 -15.87
N SER A 40 -7.22 -7.75 -16.50
CA SER A 40 -8.00 -7.56 -17.71
C SER A 40 -7.64 -6.20 -18.34
N SER A 41 -7.91 -6.05 -19.63
CA SER A 41 -7.67 -4.81 -20.38
C SER A 41 -8.43 -3.61 -19.82
N GLU A 42 -9.66 -3.81 -19.31
CA GLU A 42 -10.46 -2.75 -18.68
C GLU A 42 -9.75 -2.10 -17.48
N LYS A 43 -8.96 -2.89 -16.74
CA LYS A 43 -8.25 -2.42 -15.55
C LYS A 43 -6.96 -1.69 -15.87
N ASP A 44 -6.63 -1.57 -17.15
CA ASP A 44 -5.52 -0.74 -17.62
C ASP A 44 -5.91 0.72 -17.81
N ASN A 45 -7.21 1.03 -17.72
CA ASN A 45 -7.69 2.40 -17.73
C ASN A 45 -7.43 3.08 -16.37
N PRO A 46 -6.66 4.18 -16.29
CA PRO A 46 -6.42 4.91 -15.04
C PRO A 46 -7.68 5.44 -14.33
N GLN A 47 -8.76 5.66 -15.09
CA GLN A 47 -10.06 6.07 -14.54
C GLN A 47 -10.87 4.90 -14.00
N HIS A 48 -10.46 3.66 -14.29
CA HIS A 48 -11.10 2.49 -13.71
C HIS A 48 -10.85 2.44 -12.20
N HIS A 49 -11.90 2.19 -11.42
CA HIS A 49 -11.81 2.14 -9.96
C HIS A 49 -10.82 1.05 -9.48
N ASN A 50 -10.70 -0.03 -10.25
CA ASN A 50 -9.70 -1.09 -10.05
C ASN A 50 -8.50 -0.98 -11.01
N TYR A 51 -8.06 0.23 -11.36
CA TYR A 51 -6.84 0.43 -12.16
C TYR A 51 -5.66 -0.30 -11.51
N TRP A 52 -5.05 -1.25 -12.24
CA TRP A 52 -4.19 -2.25 -11.62
C TRP A 52 -2.87 -1.66 -11.09
N CYS A 53 -2.29 -0.65 -11.76
CA CYS A 53 -1.05 0.01 -11.30
C CYS A 53 -1.26 1.06 -10.19
N ARG A 54 -2.51 1.37 -9.79
CA ARG A 54 -2.79 2.49 -8.88
C ARG A 54 -1.97 2.41 -7.58
N GLU A 55 -1.85 1.23 -7.02
CA GLU A 55 -1.12 1.01 -5.78
C GLU A 55 0.39 1.22 -5.95
N ALA A 56 0.99 0.69 -7.02
CA ALA A 56 2.40 0.89 -7.33
C ALA A 56 2.73 2.38 -7.51
N LEU A 57 1.92 3.11 -8.28
CA LEU A 57 2.10 4.55 -8.50
C LEU A 57 2.01 5.37 -7.22
N ILE A 58 1.15 4.99 -6.28
CA ILE A 58 1.03 5.67 -4.98
C ILE A 58 2.30 5.50 -4.15
N TYR A 59 2.93 4.32 -4.19
CA TYR A 59 4.19 4.06 -3.49
C TYR A 59 5.38 4.75 -4.19
N GLU A 60 5.47 4.72 -5.52
CA GLU A 60 6.53 5.42 -6.28
C GLU A 60 6.48 6.93 -6.11
N ALA A 61 5.28 7.52 -6.09
CA ALA A 61 5.10 8.95 -5.88
C ALA A 61 5.28 9.38 -4.42
N GLU A 62 5.57 8.44 -3.52
CA GLU A 62 5.70 8.64 -2.06
C GLU A 62 4.49 9.35 -1.43
N LEU A 63 3.31 9.27 -2.04
CA LEU A 63 2.13 10.05 -1.63
C LEU A 63 1.71 9.71 -0.19
N LEU A 64 1.93 8.46 0.22
CA LEU A 64 1.58 7.97 1.55
C LEU A 64 2.49 8.51 2.67
N SER A 65 3.66 9.06 2.33
CA SER A 65 4.53 9.74 3.31
C SER A 65 3.96 11.07 3.81
N SER A 66 2.98 11.62 3.09
CA SER A 66 2.35 12.93 3.38
C SER A 66 1.00 12.82 4.08
N LEU A 67 0.62 11.63 4.55
CA LEU A 67 -0.65 11.45 5.26
C LEU A 67 -0.63 12.20 6.60
N PRO A 68 -1.79 12.74 7.05
CA PRO A 68 -1.92 13.32 8.39
C PRO A 68 -1.52 12.32 9.49
N ASP A 69 -1.02 12.84 10.62
CA ASP A 69 -0.48 12.08 11.77
C ASP A 69 -1.45 11.03 12.38
N GLU A 70 -2.71 10.99 11.95
CA GLU A 70 -3.70 10.02 12.42
C GLU A 70 -3.83 8.76 11.56
N ILE A 71 -3.32 8.75 10.32
CA ILE A 71 -3.38 7.59 9.43
C ILE A 71 -1.99 7.27 8.90
N TYR A 72 -1.54 6.06 9.20
CA TYR A 72 -0.25 5.55 8.77
C TYR A 72 -0.46 4.49 7.71
N ALA A 73 0.25 4.61 6.60
CA ALA A 73 0.42 3.52 5.64
C ALA A 73 1.75 2.80 5.92
N PRO A 74 1.87 1.50 5.55
CA PRO A 74 3.16 0.82 5.56
C PRO A 74 4.15 1.59 4.69
N LYS A 75 5.42 1.64 5.10
CA LYS A 75 6.46 2.21 4.23
C LYS A 75 6.63 1.36 2.98
N GLY A 76 6.71 2.00 1.81
CA GLY A 76 7.21 1.38 0.60
C GLY A 76 8.72 1.53 0.55
N TYR A 77 9.44 0.43 0.34
CA TYR A 77 10.89 0.44 0.17
C TYR A 77 11.29 0.55 -1.30
N PHE A 78 10.56 -0.13 -2.17
CA PHE A 78 10.87 -0.18 -3.59
C PHE A 78 9.66 -0.66 -4.42
N VAL A 79 9.59 -0.21 -5.67
CA VAL A 79 8.65 -0.70 -6.68
C VAL A 79 9.47 -1.17 -7.87
N GLU A 80 9.18 -2.37 -8.36
CA GLU A 80 9.99 -3.03 -9.39
C GLU A 80 9.10 -3.67 -10.47
N GLU A 81 9.23 -3.17 -11.70
CA GLU A 81 8.61 -3.81 -12.87
C GLU A 81 9.40 -5.06 -13.28
N GLN A 82 8.68 -6.15 -13.48
CA GLN A 82 9.25 -7.42 -13.93
C GLN A 82 9.11 -7.61 -15.44
N LYS A 83 9.97 -8.45 -16.01
CA LYS A 83 9.95 -8.77 -17.45
C LYS A 83 8.64 -9.43 -17.92
N ASP A 84 7.91 -10.07 -17.01
CA ASP A 84 6.62 -10.70 -17.29
C ASP A 84 5.42 -9.73 -17.19
N GLY A 85 5.67 -8.45 -16.93
CA GLY A 85 4.65 -7.41 -16.80
C GLY A 85 4.02 -7.33 -15.42
N THR A 86 4.47 -8.13 -14.45
CA THR A 86 4.08 -7.95 -13.05
C THR A 86 4.83 -6.77 -12.42
N ILE A 87 4.25 -6.17 -11.37
CA ILE A 87 4.90 -5.15 -10.55
C ILE A 87 5.03 -5.67 -9.13
N TRP A 88 6.23 -5.55 -8.57
CA TRP A 88 6.57 -5.95 -7.23
C TRP A 88 6.66 -4.73 -6.34
N ILE A 89 5.90 -4.72 -5.25
CA ILE A 89 5.90 -3.65 -4.25
C ILE A 89 6.50 -4.22 -2.97
N TRP A 90 7.66 -3.70 -2.59
CA TRP A 90 8.39 -4.09 -1.39
C TRP A 90 8.00 -3.15 -0.25
N MET A 91 7.44 -3.72 0.83
CA MET A 91 6.74 -2.96 1.85
C MET A 91 7.17 -3.36 3.26
N GLU A 92 6.99 -2.44 4.20
CA GLU A 92 7.05 -2.72 5.64
C GLU A 92 6.05 -3.80 6.04
N TYR A 93 6.51 -4.75 6.85
CA TYR A 93 5.62 -5.67 7.54
C TYR A 93 5.07 -5.01 8.80
N LEU A 94 3.75 -4.92 8.90
CA LEU A 94 3.04 -4.42 10.08
C LEU A 94 2.20 -5.53 10.69
N GLU A 95 2.36 -5.70 12.01
CA GLU A 95 1.43 -6.49 12.79
C GLU A 95 0.22 -5.63 13.13
N GLY A 96 -0.98 -6.20 12.96
CA GLY A 96 -2.22 -5.50 13.24
C GLY A 96 -3.33 -6.48 13.55
N THR A 97 -4.22 -6.07 14.44
CA THR A 97 -5.47 -6.79 14.69
C THR A 97 -6.61 -5.97 14.11
N PRO A 98 -7.47 -6.56 13.26
CA PRO A 98 -8.66 -5.86 12.78
C PRO A 98 -9.55 -5.40 13.94
N PRO A 99 -10.24 -4.26 13.82
CA PRO A 99 -11.23 -3.85 14.82
C PRO A 99 -12.30 -4.94 14.96
N SER A 100 -12.65 -5.27 16.20
CA SER A 100 -13.59 -6.34 16.55
C SER A 100 -14.75 -5.88 17.43
N SER A 101 -14.73 -4.64 17.90
CA SER A 101 -15.78 -4.05 18.74
C SER A 101 -16.36 -2.77 18.13
N GLN A 102 -17.61 -2.44 18.49
CA GLN A 102 -18.27 -1.21 18.04
C GLN A 102 -17.43 0.04 18.35
N ALA A 103 -16.90 0.15 19.57
CA ALA A 103 -16.06 1.28 19.97
C ALA A 103 -14.79 1.43 19.10
N GLN A 104 -14.18 0.33 18.68
CA GLN A 104 -13.05 0.37 17.74
C GLN A 104 -13.48 0.83 16.34
N PHE A 105 -14.64 0.39 15.85
CA PHE A 105 -15.20 0.87 14.58
C PHE A 105 -15.56 2.36 14.65
N GLU A 106 -16.16 2.83 15.74
CA GLU A 106 -16.44 4.26 15.97
C GLU A 106 -15.15 5.09 15.96
N TYR A 107 -14.10 4.58 16.60
CA TYR A 107 -12.77 5.20 16.58
C TYR A 107 -12.22 5.30 15.14
N VAL A 108 -12.21 4.20 14.37
CA VAL A 108 -11.75 4.18 12.97
C VAL A 108 -12.59 5.11 12.09
N ALA A 109 -13.92 5.10 12.23
CA ALA A 109 -14.81 5.97 11.47
C ALA A 109 -14.52 7.46 11.74
N ARG A 110 -14.24 7.82 13.00
CA ARG A 110 -13.85 9.18 13.38
C ARG A 110 -12.51 9.57 12.74
N LEU A 111 -11.51 8.68 12.76
CA LEU A 111 -10.22 8.95 12.09
C LEU A 111 -10.40 9.17 10.59
N LEU A 112 -11.15 8.29 9.92
CA LEU A 112 -11.47 8.43 8.49
C LEU A 112 -12.22 9.73 8.19
N GLY A 113 -13.15 10.14 9.05
CA GLY A 113 -13.85 11.43 8.91
C GLY A 113 -12.90 12.63 8.96
N ARG A 114 -11.95 12.64 9.92
CA ARG A 114 -10.94 13.70 10.03
C ARG A 114 -9.98 13.72 8.85
N PHE A 115 -9.52 12.55 8.42
CA PHE A 115 -8.68 12.42 7.23
C PHE A 115 -9.35 13.00 5.98
N ASN A 116 -10.61 12.62 5.71
CA ASN A 116 -11.34 13.14 4.56
C ASN A 116 -11.60 14.67 4.69
N ALA A 117 -11.82 15.18 5.90
CA ALA A 117 -12.00 16.61 6.13
C ALA A 117 -10.71 17.42 5.89
N ALA A 118 -9.52 16.82 6.09
CA ALA A 118 -8.23 17.49 5.85
C ALA A 118 -8.10 17.97 4.39
N TYR A 119 -8.64 17.21 3.42
CA TYR A 119 -8.71 17.63 2.02
C TYR A 119 -9.40 19.00 1.82
N LEU A 120 -10.49 19.24 2.56
CA LEU A 120 -11.23 20.51 2.50
C LEU A 120 -10.51 21.66 3.22
N ALA A 121 -9.66 21.34 4.20
CA ALA A 121 -8.89 22.33 4.98
C ALA A 121 -7.66 22.87 4.23
N GLY A 122 -7.41 22.43 2.99
CA GLY A 122 -6.33 22.96 2.16
C GLY A 122 -4.96 22.39 2.46
N SER A 123 -4.83 21.34 3.27
CA SER A 123 -3.63 20.51 3.32
C SER A 123 -3.53 19.70 2.03
N ARG A 124 -3.19 20.39 0.93
CA ARG A 124 -2.85 19.78 -0.34
C ARG A 124 -1.53 19.03 -0.15
N ALA A 125 -1.50 17.75 -0.52
CA ALA A 125 -0.26 17.17 -1.01
C ALA A 125 0.14 17.97 -2.26
N GLU A 126 0.99 18.98 -2.11
CA GLU A 126 1.37 19.89 -3.19
C GLU A 126 2.21 19.22 -4.30
N SER A 127 2.56 17.94 -4.16
CA SER A 127 3.40 17.19 -5.12
C SER A 127 2.68 16.73 -6.39
N LEU A 128 1.35 16.85 -6.51
CA LEU A 128 0.60 16.23 -7.61
C LEU A 128 0.50 17.05 -8.92
N ARG A 129 1.22 18.17 -9.07
CA ARG A 129 1.15 18.98 -10.32
C ARG A 129 1.88 18.36 -11.54
N GLY A 130 2.57 17.22 -11.39
CA GLY A 130 3.38 16.65 -12.47
C GLY A 130 3.03 15.24 -12.94
N TYR A 131 2.08 14.53 -12.31
CA TYR A 131 1.94 13.07 -12.46
C TYR A 131 0.53 12.57 -12.78
N ILE A 132 -0.28 13.39 -13.45
CA ILE A 132 -1.54 12.93 -14.05
C ILE A 132 -1.43 13.15 -15.56
N PRO A 133 -1.27 12.10 -16.39
CA PRO A 133 -1.44 12.23 -17.84
C PRO A 133 -2.88 12.59 -18.21
#